data_AF-A0A961T1M7-F1
#
_entry.id   AF-A0A961T1M7-F1
#
_cell.length_a   1.000
_cell.length_b   1.000
_cell.length_c   1.000
_cell.angle_alpha   90.00
_cell.angle_beta   90.00
_cell.angle_gamma   90.00
#
_symmetry.space_group_name_H-M   'P 1'
#
loop_
_entity.id
_entity.type
_entity.pdbx_description
1 polymer ?
#
loop_
_entity_poly.entity_id
_entity_poly.type
_entity_poly.pdbx_seq_one_letter_code
_entity_poly.pdbx_strand_id
1 'polypeptide(L)'
;ARDGATVGVGAGQMSRVDSSRIAARKAEDAAQAAGSTAPLTQGSVVASDAFFPFADGLLSAIEAGATAVIQPGGSMRDDEVIAAADEHGISMVFTGMRHFRH
;
A
#
# COMPACT_ATOMS: atom_id res chain seq x y z
N ALA A 1 2.63 -6.58 -3.15
CA ALA A 1 3.34 -7.65 -3.89
C ALA A 1 4.22 -8.43 -2.94
N ARG A 2 4.38 -9.73 -3.14
CA ARG A 2 5.21 -10.61 -2.30
C ARG A 2 5.75 -11.75 -3.17
N ASP A 3 6.99 -12.18 -2.94
CA ASP A 3 7.63 -13.30 -3.64
C ASP A 3 7.58 -13.20 -5.17
N GLY A 4 7.76 -11.98 -5.70
CA GLY A 4 7.72 -11.70 -7.14
C GLY A 4 6.32 -11.65 -7.78
N ALA A 5 5.25 -11.78 -6.98
CA ALA A 5 3.88 -11.80 -7.46
C ALA A 5 3.02 -10.67 -6.88
N THR A 6 2.01 -10.26 -7.66
CA THR A 6 0.96 -9.36 -7.17
C THR A 6 -0.02 -10.14 -6.31
N VAL A 7 -0.15 -9.74 -5.05
CA VAL A 7 -1.04 -10.39 -4.07
C VAL A 7 -2.36 -9.63 -3.87
N GLY A 8 -2.47 -8.40 -4.37
CA GLY A 8 -3.65 -7.56 -4.30
C GLY A 8 -3.45 -6.27 -5.13
N VAL A 9 -4.53 -5.76 -5.72
CA VAL A 9 -4.48 -4.53 -6.54
C VAL A 9 -5.80 -3.73 -6.45
N GLY A 10 -5.67 -2.46 -6.09
CA GLY A 10 -6.70 -1.43 -6.21
C GLY A 10 -6.41 -0.58 -7.45
N ALA A 11 -7.40 -0.43 -8.32
CA ALA A 11 -7.25 0.34 -9.57
C ALA A 11 -8.47 1.24 -9.80
N GLY A 12 -8.24 2.40 -10.41
CA GLY A 12 -9.30 3.33 -10.84
C GLY A 12 -10.02 4.08 -9.71
N GLN A 13 -9.46 4.10 -8.50
CA GLN A 13 -10.12 4.73 -7.35
C GLN A 13 -9.78 6.20 -7.21
N MET A 14 -10.76 7.00 -6.82
CA MET A 14 -10.58 8.44 -6.55
C MET A 14 -9.81 8.68 -5.24
N SER A 15 -9.88 7.73 -4.30
CA SER A 15 -9.23 7.76 -2.99
C SER A 15 -8.14 6.69 -2.87
N ARG A 16 -6.99 7.06 -2.28
CA ARG A 16 -5.87 6.14 -2.03
C ARG A 16 -6.17 5.16 -0.89
N VAL A 17 -6.97 5.58 0.09
CA VAL A 17 -7.46 4.71 1.17
C VAL A 17 -8.33 3.61 0.59
N ASP A 18 -9.28 3.95 -0.28
CA ASP A 18 -10.18 2.97 -0.89
C ASP A 18 -9.41 2.01 -1.79
N SER A 19 -8.43 2.52 -2.55
CA SER A 19 -7.54 1.67 -3.34
C SER A 19 -6.82 0.62 -2.49
N SER A 20 -6.26 1.04 -1.35
CA SER A 20 -5.55 0.16 -0.41
C SER A 20 -6.50 -0.88 0.22
N ARG A 21 -7.70 -0.45 0.65
CA ARG A 21 -8.72 -1.35 1.21
C ARG A 21 -9.21 -2.38 0.20
N ILE A 22 -9.44 -1.98 -1.05
CA ILE A 22 -9.83 -2.91 -2.13
C ILE A 22 -8.70 -3.91 -2.41
N ALA A 23 -7.45 -3.46 -2.44
CA ALA A 23 -6.31 -4.36 -2.63
C ALA A 23 -6.21 -5.40 -1.50
N ALA A 24 -6.38 -4.97 -0.25
CA ALA A 24 -6.37 -5.84 0.92
C ALA A 24 -7.51 -6.88 0.88
N ARG A 25 -8.76 -6.44 0.63
CA ARG A 25 -9.91 -7.34 0.51
C ARG A 25 -9.74 -8.38 -0.59
N LYS A 26 -9.26 -7.97 -1.77
CA LYS A 26 -8.98 -8.92 -2.86
C LYS A 26 -7.91 -9.95 -2.48
N ALA A 27 -6.94 -9.56 -1.66
CA ALA A 27 -5.91 -10.46 -1.17
C ALA A 27 -6.46 -11.44 -0.12
N GLU A 28 -7.40 -11.01 0.71
CA GLU A 28 -8.14 -11.86 1.66
C GLU A 28 -9.01 -12.87 0.92
N ASP A 29 -9.80 -12.42 -0.06
CA ASP A 29 -10.64 -13.30 -0.89
C ASP A 29 -9.79 -14.36 -1.60
N ALA A 30 -8.64 -13.96 -2.16
CA ALA A 30 -7.70 -14.86 -2.80
C ALA A 30 -7.04 -15.83 -1.81
N ALA A 31 -6.71 -15.37 -0.60
CA ALA A 31 -6.19 -16.22 0.47
C ALA A 31 -7.20 -17.31 0.85
N GLN A 32 -8.47 -16.92 1.03
CA GLN A 32 -9.54 -17.84 1.38
C GLN A 32 -9.78 -18.87 0.28
N ALA A 33 -9.82 -18.43 -0.98
CA ALA A 33 -9.96 -19.33 -2.13
C ALA A 33 -8.79 -20.32 -2.26
N ALA A 34 -7.59 -19.92 -1.83
CA ALA A 34 -6.39 -20.77 -1.80
C ALA A 34 -6.27 -21.63 -0.53
N GLY A 35 -7.22 -21.54 0.42
CA GLY A 35 -7.17 -22.28 1.69
C GLY A 35 -6.12 -21.77 2.68
N SER A 36 -5.64 -20.53 2.51
CA SER A 36 -4.71 -19.89 3.44
C SER A 36 -5.45 -19.35 4.67
N THR A 37 -4.81 -19.44 5.84
CA THR A 37 -5.34 -18.90 7.11
C THR A 37 -4.97 -17.44 7.36
N ALA A 38 -4.11 -16.86 6.51
CA ALA A 38 -3.68 -15.47 6.60
C ALA A 38 -3.81 -14.76 5.24
N PRO A 39 -4.08 -13.43 5.21
CA PRO A 39 -4.12 -12.65 3.99
C PRO A 39 -2.80 -12.75 3.20
N LEU A 40 -2.89 -12.82 1.87
CA LEU A 40 -1.69 -12.89 1.01
C LEU A 40 -0.82 -11.61 1.08
N THR A 41 -1.37 -10.52 1.63
CA THR A 41 -0.69 -9.24 1.85
C THR A 41 0.23 -9.22 3.06
N GLN A 42 0.17 -10.22 3.95
CA GLN A 42 1.07 -10.27 5.11
C GLN A 42 2.53 -10.33 4.65
N GLY A 43 3.36 -9.40 5.14
CA GLY A 43 4.77 -9.31 4.74
C GLY A 43 4.99 -8.80 3.31
N SER A 44 3.98 -8.16 2.71
CA SER A 44 4.06 -7.66 1.34
C SER A 44 4.68 -6.26 1.26
N VAL A 45 5.05 -5.85 0.05
CA VAL A 45 5.42 -4.48 -0.26
C VAL A 45 4.35 -3.79 -1.10
N VAL A 46 4.13 -2.50 -0.90
CA VAL A 46 3.14 -1.71 -1.64
C VAL A 46 3.82 -0.69 -2.54
N ALA A 47 3.32 -0.56 -3.76
CA ALA A 47 3.72 0.50 -4.68
C ALA A 47 2.50 1.38 -4.96
N SER A 48 2.64 2.67 -4.71
CA SER A 48 1.66 3.70 -5.04
C SER A 48 2.13 4.46 -6.27
N ASP A 49 1.26 4.61 -7.28
CA ASP A 49 1.56 5.34 -8.51
C ASP A 49 1.55 6.87 -8.31
N ALA A 50 0.90 7.33 -7.23
CA ALA A 50 0.80 8.71 -6.79
C ALA A 50 1.18 8.85 -5.30
N PHE A 51 1.43 10.08 -4.85
CA PHE A 51 1.76 10.32 -3.45
C PHE A 51 0.55 10.11 -2.51
N PHE A 52 0.83 9.84 -1.23
CA PHE A 52 -0.14 9.82 -0.14
C PHE A 52 -0.40 11.26 0.35
N PRO A 53 -1.63 11.79 0.22
CA PRO A 53 -1.94 13.13 0.71
C PRO A 53 -1.95 13.21 2.24
N PHE A 54 -2.26 12.10 2.91
CA PHE A 54 -2.29 11.92 4.36
C PHE A 54 -1.80 10.51 4.73
N ALA A 55 -1.50 10.29 6.01
CA ALA A 55 -1.02 9.01 6.52
C ALA A 55 -2.08 7.88 6.45
N ASP A 56 -3.36 8.20 6.30
CA ASP A 56 -4.46 7.22 6.28
C ASP A 56 -4.32 6.12 5.22
N GLY A 57 -3.86 6.49 4.01
CA GLY A 57 -3.59 5.54 2.94
C GLY A 57 -2.42 4.62 3.27
N LEU A 58 -1.38 5.15 3.91
CA LEU A 58 -0.23 4.38 4.38
C LEU A 58 -0.65 3.40 5.49
N LEU A 59 -1.38 3.90 6.49
CA LEU A 59 -1.88 3.09 7.61
C LEU A 59 -2.76 1.95 7.12
N SER A 60 -3.62 2.21 6.13
CA SER A 60 -4.45 1.16 5.51
C SER A 60 -3.59 0.07 4.84
N ALA A 61 -2.43 0.41 4.28
CA ALA A 61 -1.49 -0.56 3.71
C ALA A 61 -0.75 -1.34 4.81
N ILE A 62 -0.33 -0.67 5.89
CA ILE A 62 0.32 -1.29 7.05
C ILE A 62 -0.64 -2.28 7.72
N GLU A 63 -1.89 -1.90 7.95
CA GLU A 63 -2.95 -2.76 8.51
C GLU A 63 -3.16 -4.03 7.66
N ALA A 64 -3.01 -3.91 6.33
CA ALA A 64 -3.06 -5.05 5.42
C ALA A 64 -1.81 -5.95 5.47
N GLY A 65 -0.79 -5.59 6.26
CA GLY A 65 0.43 -6.37 6.47
C GLY A 65 1.62 -5.92 5.61
N ALA A 66 1.59 -4.70 5.05
CA ALA A 66 2.73 -4.18 4.31
C ALA A 66 3.92 -3.86 5.21
N THR A 67 5.13 -4.25 4.78
CA THR A 67 6.39 -3.99 5.50
C THR A 67 7.25 -2.92 4.83
N ALA A 68 6.95 -2.59 3.58
CA ALA A 68 7.58 -1.50 2.86
C ALA A 68 6.62 -0.85 1.86
N VAL A 69 6.83 0.45 1.61
CA VAL A 69 6.05 1.24 0.67
C VAL A 69 6.98 2.06 -0.24
N ILE A 70 6.67 2.07 -1.54
CA ILE A 70 7.29 2.94 -2.53
C ILE A 70 6.24 3.88 -3.11
N GLN A 71 6.54 5.18 -3.15
CA GLN A 71 5.66 6.21 -3.70
C GLN A 71 6.47 7.36 -4.34
N PRO A 72 5.85 8.27 -5.12
CA PRO A 72 6.57 9.41 -5.71
C PRO A 72 7.06 10.44 -4.70
N GLY A 73 6.34 10.67 -3.60
CA GLY A 73 6.51 11.85 -2.75
C GLY A 73 5.96 13.12 -3.41
N GLY A 74 6.01 14.24 -2.70
CA GLY A 74 5.50 15.55 -3.13
C GLY A 74 4.21 15.98 -2.47
N SER A 75 3.80 15.34 -1.37
CA SER A 75 2.70 15.83 -0.53
C SER A 75 3.17 17.02 0.30
N MET A 76 2.28 17.98 0.57
CA MET A 76 2.54 19.02 1.58
C MET A 76 2.75 18.44 2.99
N ARG A 77 2.31 17.19 3.20
CA ARG A 77 2.32 16.48 4.49
C ARG A 77 3.20 15.24 4.46
N ASP A 78 4.21 15.19 3.59
CA ASP A 78 5.11 14.04 3.55
C ASP A 78 5.76 13.77 4.91
N ASP A 79 6.06 14.79 5.72
CA ASP A 79 6.59 14.64 7.08
C ASP A 79 5.64 13.84 8.00
N GLU A 80 4.32 14.09 7.92
CA GLU A 80 3.31 13.33 8.68
C GLU A 80 3.27 11.86 8.23
N VAL A 81 3.44 11.62 6.92
CA VAL A 81 3.41 10.28 6.32
C VAL A 81 4.68 9.50 6.67
N ILE A 82 5.84 10.16 6.66
CA ILE A 82 7.13 9.57 7.07
C ILE A 82 7.10 9.23 8.56
N ALA A 83 6.64 10.14 9.41
CA ALA A 83 6.51 9.88 10.84
C ALA A 83 5.63 8.66 11.12
N ALA A 84 4.51 8.50 10.41
CA ALA A 84 3.66 7.33 10.52
C ALA A 84 4.36 6.04 10.05
N ALA A 85 5.20 6.11 9.01
CA ALA A 85 6.01 4.98 8.56
C ALA A 85 7.03 4.55 9.62
N ASP A 86 7.74 5.52 10.20
CA ASP A 86 8.75 5.32 11.24
C ASP A 86 8.13 4.73 12.52
N GLU A 87 6.98 5.26 12.95
CA GLU A 87 6.24 4.76 14.12
C GLU A 87 5.86 3.27 13.98
N HIS A 88 5.52 2.84 12.77
CA HIS A 88 5.15 1.46 12.47
C HIS A 88 6.33 0.60 12.02
N GLY A 89 7.55 1.16 11.97
CA GLY A 89 8.77 0.45 11.61
C GLY A 89 8.78 -0.08 10.18
N ILE A 90 8.07 0.56 9.25
CA ILE A 90 8.05 0.15 7.84
C ILE A 90 9.02 0.97 7.00
N SER A 91 9.60 0.35 5.98
CA SER A 91 10.50 1.06 5.06
C SER A 91 9.71 1.90 4.06
N MET A 92 10.08 3.17 3.87
CA MET A 92 9.46 4.07 2.90
C MET A 92 10.49 4.56 1.87
N VAL A 93 10.14 4.49 0.58
CA VAL A 93 11.01 4.92 -0.53
C VAL A 93 10.29 5.94 -1.40
N PHE A 94 10.95 7.06 -1.68
CA PHE A 94 10.46 8.09 -2.61
C PHE A 94 11.12 7.98 -3.97
N THR A 95 10.33 7.96 -5.05
CA THR A 95 10.85 7.84 -6.42
C THR A 95 11.05 9.20 -7.10
N GLY A 96 10.35 10.24 -6.67
CA GLY A 96 10.28 11.52 -7.39
C GLY A 96 9.56 11.44 -8.75
N MET A 97 8.96 10.29 -9.09
CA MET A 97 8.35 10.04 -10.39
C MET A 97 6.94 9.47 -10.23
N ARG A 98 5.94 10.19 -10.76
CA ARG A 98 4.54 9.76 -10.77
C ARG A 98 4.24 8.91 -12.00
N HIS A 99 3.62 7.76 -11.81
CA HIS A 99 3.27 6.82 -12.89
C HIS A 99 1.76 6.76 -13.13
N PHE A 100 1.15 7.90 -13.40
CA PHE A 100 -0.29 7.98 -13.64
C PHE A 100 -0.66 7.51 -15.06
N ARG A 101 -1.72 6.71 -15.18
CA ARG A 101 -2.23 6.23 -16.47
C ARG A 101 -3.76 6.33 -16.49
N HIS A 102 -4.29 6.95 -17.56
CA HIS A 102 -5.71 7.02 -17.85
C HIS A 102 -6.21 5.77 -18.57
#